data_AF-A0A6L9ZTW4-F1
#
_entry.id   AF-A0A6L9ZTW4-F1
#
_cell.length_a   1.000
_cell.length_b   1.000
_cell.length_c   1.000
_cell.angle_alpha   90.00
_cell.angle_beta   90.00
_cell.angle_gamma   90.00
#
_symmetry.space_group_name_H-M   'P 1'
#
loop_
_entity.id
_entity.type
_entity.pdbx_description
1 polymer ?
#
loop_
_entity_poly.entity_id
_entity_poly.type
_entity_poly.pdbx_seq_one_letter_code
_entity_poly.pdbx_strand_id
1 'polypeptide(L)' 'MRLSPLLLEQLETATQQGSRIVIESVLKVRFNSLDDELREIIQPMLLLSPEEFVPVLLQLSREELLARFNSEN' A
#
# COMPACT_ATOMS: atom_id res chain seq x y z
N MET A 1 30.69 -14.13 -4.19
CA MET A 1 29.35 -14.37 -3.62
C MET A 1 28.30 -14.07 -4.68
N ARG A 2 27.75 -15.08 -5.36
CA ARG A 2 26.56 -14.87 -6.21
C ARG A 2 25.36 -14.99 -5.28
N LEU A 3 24.74 -13.87 -4.92
CA LEU A 3 23.40 -13.88 -4.33
C LEU A 3 22.51 -14.66 -5.30
N SER A 4 21.93 -15.76 -4.83
CA SER A 4 21.03 -16.58 -5.63
C SER A 4 19.83 -15.72 -6.06
N PRO A 5 19.38 -15.79 -7.33
CA PRO A 5 18.24 -14.99 -7.82
C PRO A 5 16.97 -15.21 -6.97
N LEU A 6 16.81 -16.41 -6.40
CA LEU A 6 15.73 -16.73 -5.46
C LEU A 6 15.74 -15.82 -4.21
N LEU A 7 16.90 -15.44 -3.68
CA LEU A 7 16.97 -14.60 -2.48
C LEU A 7 16.52 -13.15 -2.79
N LEU A 8 16.80 -12.65 -4.00
CA LEU A 8 16.34 -11.33 -4.43
C LEU A 8 14.82 -11.29 -4.55
N GLU A 9 14.23 -12.31 -5.20
CA GLU A 9 12.77 -12.45 -5.35
C GLU A 9 12.05 -12.54 -3.99
N GLN A 10 12.65 -13.26 -3.03
CA GLN A 10 12.13 -13.36 -1.66
C GLN A 10 12.17 -12.03 -0.92
N LEU A 11 13.23 -11.22 -1.10
CA LEU A 11 13.33 -9.90 -0.51
C LEU A 11 12.33 -8.92 -1.11
N GLU A 12 12.13 -8.96 -2.43
CA GLU A 12 11.12 -8.13 -3.11
C GLU A 12 9.71 -8.48 -2.63
N THR A 13 9.40 -9.78 -2.54
CA THR A 13 8.12 -10.27 -2.02
C THR A 13 7.91 -9.84 -0.57
N ALA A 14 8.93 -10.00 0.29
CA ALA A 14 8.85 -9.58 1.69
C ALA A 14 8.64 -8.06 1.82
N THR A 15 9.27 -7.28 0.94
CA THR A 15 9.11 -5.82 0.92
C THR A 15 7.70 -5.44 0.51
N GLN A 16 7.15 -6.05 -0.56
CA GLN A 16 5.76 -5.78 -0.98
C GLN A 16 4.73 -6.20 0.07
N GLN A 17 4.91 -7.37 0.70
CA GLN A 17 4.05 -7.82 1.79
C GLN A 17 4.12 -6.88 2.99
N GLY A 18 5.32 -6.42 3.35
CA GLY A 18 5.53 -5.43 4.40
C GLY A 18 4.79 -4.12 4.10
N SER A 19 4.95 -3.58 2.90
CA SER A 19 4.22 -2.37 2.46
C SER A 19 2.71 -2.55 2.57
N ARG A 20 2.19 -3.72 2.16
CA ARG A 20 0.76 -4.03 2.23
C ARG A 20 0.25 -4.03 3.66
N ILE A 21 0.96 -4.71 4.57
CA ILE A 21 0.59 -4.79 5.98
C ILE A 21 0.59 -3.39 6.61
N VAL A 22 1.56 -2.54 6.25
CA VAL A 22 1.62 -1.16 6.74
C VAL A 22 0.44 -0.34 6.23
N ILE A 23 0.14 -0.40 4.94
CA ILE A 23 -1.00 0.31 4.34
C ILE A 23 -2.30 -0.12 5.01
N GLU A 24 -2.57 -1.43 5.10
CA GLU A 24 -3.78 -1.97 5.74
C GLU A 24 -3.91 -1.53 7.20
N SER A 25 -2.81 -1.61 7.96
CA SER A 25 -2.79 -1.24 9.38
C SER A 25 -3.07 0.25 9.57
N VAL A 26 -2.44 1.11 8.77
CA VAL A 26 -2.62 2.57 8.84
C VAL A 26 -4.04 2.95 8.47
N LEU A 27 -4.58 2.40 7.38
CA LEU A 27 -5.97 2.66 6.95
C LEU A 27 -6.97 2.24 8.04
N LYS A 28 -6.78 1.04 8.63
CA LYS A 28 -7.64 0.54 9.71
C LYS A 28 -7.58 1.41 10.96
N VAL A 29 -6.40 1.91 11.34
CA VAL A 29 -6.23 2.80 12.49
C VAL A 29 -6.81 4.19 12.22
N ARG A 30 -6.61 4.74 11.01
CA ARG A 30 -7.09 6.08 10.64
C ARG A 30 -8.61 6.15 10.47
N PHE A 31 -9.19 5.16 9.80
CA PHE A 31 -10.59 5.17 9.40
C PHE A 31 -11.48 4.23 10.22
N ASN A 32 -10.92 3.58 11.24
CA ASN A 32 -11.59 2.64 12.15
C ASN A 32 -12.14 1.36 11.49
N SER A 33 -12.22 1.32 10.14
CA SER A 33 -12.60 0.17 9.33
C SER A 33 -11.81 0.16 8.02
N LEU A 34 -11.62 -1.04 7.48
CA LEU A 34 -11.07 -1.25 6.15
C LEU A 34 -12.17 -1.87 5.27
N ASP A 35 -13.02 -0.99 4.74
CA ASP A 35 -14.15 -1.35 3.89
C ASP A 35 -13.66 -1.81 2.51
N ASP A 36 -14.55 -2.42 1.72
CA ASP A 36 -14.18 -2.96 0.41
C ASP A 36 -13.63 -1.88 -0.54
N GLU A 37 -14.20 -0.66 -0.53
CA GLU A 37 -13.67 0.48 -1.30
C GLU A 37 -12.20 0.80 -0.92
N LEU A 38 -11.89 0.77 0.38
CA LEU A 38 -10.53 1.01 0.85
C LEU A 38 -9.58 -0.15 0.53
N ARG A 39 -10.10 -1.38 0.39
CA ARG A 39 -9.30 -2.53 -0.03
C ARG A 39 -8.93 -2.46 -1.51
N GLU A 40 -9.84 -1.97 -2.35
CA GLU A 40 -9.61 -1.82 -3.78
C GLU A 40 -8.44 -0.88 -4.08
N ILE A 41 -8.30 0.20 -3.29
CA ILE A 41 -7.21 1.16 -3.47
C ILE A 41 -5.84 0.67 -2.96
N ILE A 42 -5.76 -0.44 -2.22
CA ILE A 42 -4.49 -0.96 -1.69
C ILE A 42 -3.59 -1.44 -2.82
N GLN A 43 -4.14 -2.14 -3.81
CA GLN A 43 -3.41 -2.65 -4.97
C GLN A 43 -2.69 -1.54 -5.75
N PRO A 44 -3.37 -0.46 -6.19
CA PRO A 44 -2.69 0.65 -6.86
C PRO A 44 -1.74 1.42 -5.93
N MET A 45 -2.02 1.50 -4.62
CA MET A 45 -1.08 2.10 -3.66
C MET A 45 0.21 1.29 -3.50
N LEU A 46 0.17 -0.04 -3.63
CA LEU A 46 1.35 -0.90 -3.57
C LEU A 46 2.31 -0.72 -4.76
N LEU A 47 1.83 -0.13 -5.85
CA LEU A 47 2.68 0.25 -6.99
C LEU A 47 3.55 1.48 -6.67
N LEU A 48 3.16 2.26 -5.66
CA LEU A 48 3.91 3.42 -5.21
C LEU A 48 5.04 3.01 -4.26
N SER A 49 6.12 3.79 -4.26
CA SER A 49 7.20 3.62 -3.29
C SER A 49 6.77 4.05 -1.89
N PRO A 50 7.40 3.55 -0.81
CA PRO A 50 7.13 3.98 0.57
C PRO A 50 7.17 5.50 0.76
N GLU A 51 8.09 6.17 0.08
CA GLU A 51 8.22 7.64 0.14
C GLU A 51 7.04 8.37 -0.51
N GLU A 52 6.26 7.70 -1.36
CA GLU A 52 5.09 8.26 -2.03
C GLU A 52 3.79 7.88 -1.32
N PHE A 53 3.61 6.61 -0.93
CA PHE A 53 2.36 6.19 -0.29
C PHE A 53 2.26 6.66 1.17
N VAL A 54 3.38 6.81 1.89
CA VAL A 54 3.37 7.27 3.30
C VAL A 54 2.78 8.68 3.44
N PRO A 55 3.24 9.72 2.72
CA PRO A 55 2.64 11.05 2.83
C PRO A 55 1.18 11.04 2.35
N VAL A 56 0.85 10.27 1.31
CA VAL A 56 -0.52 10.11 0.82
C VAL A 56 -1.44 9.53 1.91
N LEU A 57 -1.04 8.47 2.59
CA LEU A 57 -1.78 7.89 3.72
C LEU A 57 -1.91 8.86 4.89
N LEU A 58 -0.90 9.70 5.15
CA LEU A 58 -0.87 10.59 6.30
C LEU A 58 -1.64 11.90 6.05
N GLN A 59 -1.61 12.42 4.83
CA GLN A 59 -2.15 13.72 4.47
C GLN A 59 -3.57 13.65 3.93
N LEU A 60 -3.91 12.61 3.15
CA LEU A 60 -5.22 12.53 2.52
C LEU A 60 -6.29 11.95 3.47
N SER A 61 -7.51 12.45 3.27
CA SER A 61 -8.72 11.87 3.86
C SER A 61 -9.16 10.60 3.11
N ARG A 62 -10.13 9.87 3.68
CA ARG A 62 -10.71 8.67 3.06
C ARG A 62 -11.24 8.97 1.66
N GLU A 63 -12.01 10.04 1.53
CA GLU A 63 -12.65 10.43 0.27
C GLU A 63 -11.62 10.83 -0.79
N GLU A 64 -10.55 11.54 -0.40
CA GLU A 64 -9.46 11.90 -1.31
C GLU A 64 -8.64 10.69 -1.75
N LEU A 65 -8.40 9.72 -0.85
CA LEU A 65 -7.75 8.46 -1.20
C LEU A 65 -8.58 7.68 -2.22
N LEU A 66 -9.89 7.54 -1.96
CA LEU A 66 -10.80 6.87 -2.89
C LEU A 66 -10.86 7.63 -4.22
N ALA A 67 -11.02 8.95 -4.22
CA ALA A 67 -11.05 9.73 -5.45
C ALA A 67 -9.75 9.60 -6.26
N ARG A 68 -8.60 9.53 -5.59
CA ARG A 68 -7.29 9.41 -6.24
C ARG A 68 -7.05 8.04 -6.86
N PHE A 69 -7.41 6.96 -6.16
CA PHE A 69 -7.03 5.59 -6.55
C PHE A 69 -8.17 4.76 -7.14
N ASN A 70 -9.42 5.17 -6.93
CA ASN A 70 -10.61 4.50 -7.48
C ASN A 70 -11.02 5.09 -8.85
N SER A 71 -10.44 6.24 -9.26
CA SER A 71 -10.68 6.86 -10.58
C SER A 71 -9.83 6.28 -11.72
N GLU A 72 -8.93 5.32 -11.44
CA GLU A 72 -8.12 4.61 -12.44
C GLU A 72 -8.76 3.30 -12.93
N ASN A 73 -10.10 3.17 -12.84
CA ASN A 73 -10.85 2.05 -13.40
C ASN A 73 -12.01 2.51 -14.29
#